data_AF-A0A1I8C0R8-F1
#
_entry.id   AF-A0A1I8C0R8-F1
#
_cell.length_a   1.000
_cell.length_b   1.000
_cell.length_c   1.000
_cell.angle_alpha   90.00
_cell.angle_beta   90.00
_cell.angle_gamma   90.00
#
_symmetry.space_group_name_H-M   'P 1'
#
loop_
_entity.id
_entity.type
_entity.pdbx_description
1 polymer ?
#
loop_
_entity_poly.entity_id
_entity_poly.type
_entity_poly.pdbx_seq_one_letter_code
_entity_poly.pdbx_strand_id
1 'polypeptide(L)'
;MVNIAKGKTPFECLSATFDLMENKCLLYGPGSSADGSVRLIPNINSIHFEKGCINQNLVNYCNGLPIYRYPQKSLIGYAIGSKYSDTLINCLENCWLLNNDENNNKKCKSVMFYYEENLNNNAQHNCILNSLNHQNIPSNYFVDENEVLVDYAIFTKLYWRK
;
A
#
# COMPACT_ATOMS: atom_id res chain seq x y z
N MET A 1 2.11 -10.51 -17.77
CA MET A 1 3.38 -9.99 -18.33
C MET A 1 4.52 -10.71 -17.62
N VAL A 2 5.35 -11.45 -18.37
CA VAL A 2 6.47 -12.24 -17.84
C VAL A 2 7.76 -11.48 -18.14
N ASN A 3 8.61 -11.29 -17.13
CA ASN A 3 9.91 -10.67 -17.33
C ASN A 3 10.85 -11.73 -17.94
N ILE A 4 11.44 -11.45 -19.10
CA ILE A 4 12.38 -12.37 -19.75
C ILE A 4 13.79 -11.97 -19.32
N ALA A 5 14.48 -12.85 -18.59
CA ALA A 5 15.89 -12.64 -18.26
C ALA A 5 16.74 -12.73 -19.53
N LYS A 6 17.84 -11.97 -19.59
CA LYS A 6 18.82 -12.03 -20.68
C LYS A 6 19.40 -13.45 -20.74
N GLY A 7 18.92 -14.30 -21.65
CA GLY A 7 19.38 -15.69 -21.77
C GLY A 7 18.32 -16.80 -21.83
N LYS A 8 17.04 -16.47 -22.05
CA LYS A 8 15.97 -17.42 -22.51
C LYS A 8 15.26 -18.29 -21.47
N THR A 9 15.13 -17.86 -20.22
CA THR A 9 14.13 -18.43 -19.29
C THR A 9 13.14 -17.36 -18.81
N PRO A 10 11.82 -17.63 -18.89
CA PRO A 10 10.81 -16.90 -18.14
C PRO A 10 11.19 -16.80 -16.66
N PHE A 11 11.26 -15.58 -16.13
CA PHE A 11 11.41 -15.37 -14.69
C PHE A 11 10.09 -14.88 -14.11
N GLU A 12 9.52 -15.67 -13.21
CA GLU A 12 8.31 -15.32 -12.46
C GLU A 12 8.65 -14.30 -11.38
N CYS A 13 8.81 -13.04 -11.79
CA CYS A 13 9.06 -11.93 -10.88
C CYS A 13 7.77 -11.53 -10.16
N LEU A 14 7.74 -11.68 -8.83
CA LEU A 14 6.68 -11.12 -7.98
C LEU A 14 7.11 -9.82 -7.28
N SER A 15 8.41 -9.60 -7.08
CA SER A 15 8.94 -8.33 -6.59
C SER A 15 10.27 -7.95 -7.22
N ALA A 16 10.64 -6.68 -7.10
CA ALA A 16 11.89 -6.13 -7.61
C ALA A 16 12.39 -4.99 -6.70
N THR A 17 13.70 -4.86 -6.59
CA THR A 17 14.35 -3.74 -5.89
C THR A 17 15.25 -3.00 -6.85
N PHE A 18 15.06 -1.70 -6.98
CA PHE A 18 15.98 -0.82 -7.68
C PHE A 18 16.97 -0.23 -6.68
N ASP A 19 18.25 -0.56 -6.84
CA ASP A 19 19.36 0.01 -6.08
C ASP A 19 19.79 1.33 -6.73
N LEU A 20 19.67 2.43 -5.97
CA LEU A 20 19.98 3.78 -6.42
C LEU A 20 21.49 4.05 -6.53
N MET A 21 22.30 3.34 -5.75
CA MET A 21 23.75 3.51 -5.73
C MET A 21 24.39 2.81 -6.93
N GLU A 22 23.93 1.60 -7.24
CA GLU A 22 24.48 0.80 -8.35
C GLU A 22 23.72 0.99 -9.68
N ASN A 23 22.57 1.65 -9.67
CA ASN A 23 21.65 1.76 -10.81
C ASN A 23 21.25 0.37 -11.37
N LYS A 24 20.97 -0.58 -10.48
CA LYS A 24 20.62 -1.97 -10.84
C LYS A 24 19.25 -2.35 -10.32
N CYS A 25 18.57 -3.22 -11.07
CA CYS A 25 17.33 -3.84 -10.65
C CYS A 25 17.58 -5.30 -10.28
N LEU A 26 17.28 -5.65 -9.03
CA LEU A 26 17.29 -7.02 -8.52
C LEU A 26 15.85 -7.54 -8.62
N LEU A 27 15.68 -8.70 -9.26
CA LEU A 27 14.38 -9.33 -9.46
C LEU A 27 14.25 -10.53 -8.52
N TYR A 28 13.09 -10.68 -7.88
CA TYR A 28 12.84 -11.74 -6.93
C TYR A 28 11.59 -12.54 -7.31
N GLY A 29 11.66 -13.84 -7.04
CA GLY A 29 10.55 -14.77 -7.13
C GLY A 29 9.47 -14.50 -6.08
N PRO A 30 9.79 -14.35 -4.78
CA PRO A 30 8.81 -14.01 -3.75
C PRO A 30 8.55 -12.50 -3.63
N GLY A 31 7.39 -12.14 -3.08
CA GLY A 31 7.12 -10.81 -2.51
C GLY A 31 7.43 -10.76 -1.01
N SER A 32 7.28 -9.59 -0.40
CA SER A 32 7.34 -9.38 1.03
C SER A 32 6.13 -9.96 1.76
N SER A 33 6.35 -10.42 2.98
CA SER A 33 5.27 -10.83 3.89
C SER A 33 5.30 -9.95 5.14
N ALA A 34 4.13 -9.67 5.70
CA ALA A 34 4.01 -8.89 6.92
C ALA A 34 4.35 -9.70 8.19
N ASP A 35 4.19 -11.02 8.15
CA ASP A 35 4.23 -11.96 9.28
C ASP A 35 5.46 -12.89 9.28
N GLY A 36 6.41 -12.74 8.35
CA GLY A 36 7.41 -13.78 8.08
C GLY A 36 8.83 -13.32 7.74
N SER A 37 9.65 -14.27 7.28
CA SER A 37 11.08 -14.17 6.96
C SER A 37 11.45 -13.18 5.84
N VAL A 38 10.47 -12.51 5.22
CA VAL A 38 10.66 -11.56 4.10
C VAL A 38 10.02 -10.22 4.46
N ARG A 39 10.36 -9.68 5.64
CA ARG A 39 9.97 -8.34 6.07
C ARG A 39 10.79 -7.29 5.29
N LEU A 40 10.11 -6.27 4.74
CA LEU A 40 10.80 -5.14 4.12
C LEU A 40 11.55 -4.34 5.19
N ILE A 41 12.86 -4.20 4.99
CA ILE A 41 13.70 -3.32 5.81
C ILE A 41 13.80 -1.98 5.07
N PRO A 42 13.43 -0.86 5.70
CA PRO A 42 13.59 0.46 5.09
C PRO A 42 15.04 0.71 4.69
N ASN A 43 15.26 1.10 3.43
CA ASN A 43 16.57 1.45 2.90
C ASN A 43 16.44 2.64 1.95
N ILE A 44 17.04 3.76 2.34
CA ILE A 44 16.99 5.03 1.59
C ILE A 44 17.64 4.96 0.21
N ASN A 45 18.52 3.97 -0.01
CA ASN A 45 19.25 3.77 -1.26
C ASN A 45 18.55 2.78 -2.18
N SER A 46 17.31 2.38 -1.90
CA SER A 46 16.60 1.40 -2.70
C SER A 46 15.11 1.71 -2.81
N ILE A 47 14.50 1.33 -3.93
CA ILE A 47 13.06 1.39 -4.15
C ILE A 47 12.57 -0.03 -4.41
N HIS A 48 11.65 -0.51 -3.56
CA HIS A 48 11.06 -1.85 -3.70
C HIS A 48 9.70 -1.78 -4.37
N PHE A 49 9.43 -2.74 -5.27
CA PHE A 49 8.20 -2.88 -6.03
C PHE A 49 7.67 -4.29 -5.90
N GLU A 50 6.35 -4.40 -5.77
CA GLU A 50 5.67 -5.69 -5.67
C GLU A 50 4.50 -5.75 -6.65
N LYS A 51 4.25 -6.94 -7.18
CA LYS A 51 3.03 -7.22 -7.91
C LYS A 51 1.93 -7.59 -6.95
N GLY A 52 0.81 -6.89 -7.05
CA GLY A 52 -0.46 -7.27 -6.42
C GLY A 52 -1.54 -7.48 -7.48
N CYS A 53 -2.44 -8.41 -7.23
CA CYS A 53 -3.68 -8.53 -7.99
C CYS A 53 -4.69 -7.52 -7.44
N ILE A 54 -5.23 -6.67 -8.31
CA ILE A 54 -6.11 -5.57 -7.92
C ILE A 54 -7.31 -5.55 -8.87
N ASN A 55 -8.51 -5.20 -8.37
CA ASN A 55 -9.68 -5.03 -9.22
C ASN A 55 -9.44 -4.05 -10.38
N GLN A 56 -9.89 -4.42 -11.59
CA GLN A 56 -9.72 -3.63 -12.81
C GLN A 56 -10.29 -2.20 -12.70
N ASN A 57 -11.39 -2.01 -11.97
CA ASN A 57 -11.97 -0.68 -11.76
C ASN A 57 -11.03 0.22 -10.94
N LEU A 58 -10.34 -0.36 -9.96
CA LEU A 58 -9.35 0.36 -9.17
C LEU A 58 -8.09 0.67 -9.99
N VAL A 59 -7.66 -0.25 -10.85
CA VAL A 59 -6.58 -0.01 -11.83
C VAL A 59 -6.92 1.16 -12.75
N ASN A 60 -8.15 1.18 -13.28
CA ASN A 60 -8.64 2.27 -14.13
C ASN A 60 -8.70 3.60 -13.37
N TYR A 61 -9.17 3.58 -12.11
CA TYR A 61 -9.19 4.76 -11.24
C TYR A 61 -7.79 5.33 -10.99
N CYS A 62 -6.79 4.46 -10.80
CA CYS A 62 -5.40 4.86 -10.61
C CYS A 62 -4.73 5.27 -11.94
N ASN A 63 -5.34 5.00 -13.09
CA ASN A 63 -4.79 5.28 -14.42
C ASN A 63 -3.36 4.75 -14.60
N GLY A 64 -3.10 3.53 -14.09
CA GLY A 64 -1.79 2.89 -14.13
C GLY A 64 -0.74 3.47 -13.18
N LEU A 65 -1.10 4.43 -12.33
CA LEU A 65 -0.20 4.96 -11.29
C LEU A 65 -0.01 3.96 -10.15
N PRO A 66 1.19 3.92 -9.54
CA PRO A 66 1.47 3.01 -8.45
C PRO A 66 0.75 3.41 -7.16
N ILE A 67 0.47 2.40 -6.36
CA ILE A 67 0.10 2.55 -4.96
C ILE A 67 1.39 2.68 -4.16
N TYR A 68 1.46 3.69 -3.30
CA TYR A 68 2.60 3.84 -2.40
C TYR A 68 2.24 3.25 -1.06
N ARG A 69 3.08 2.32 -0.60
CA ARG A 69 3.00 1.64 0.68
C ARG A 69 4.12 2.15 1.57
N TYR A 70 3.78 2.49 2.80
CA TYR A 70 4.68 2.94 3.85
C TYR A 70 4.52 1.99 5.03
N PRO A 71 5.41 0.99 5.15
CA PRO A 71 5.35 0.06 6.26
C PRO A 71 5.60 0.75 7.60
N GLN A 72 4.96 0.26 8.66
CA GLN A 72 5.17 0.74 10.04
C GLN A 72 4.95 2.26 10.18
N LYS A 73 3.95 2.77 9.46
CA LYS A 73 3.53 4.16 9.54
C LYS A 73 2.04 4.24 9.83
N SER A 74 1.67 5.21 10.67
CA SER A 74 0.29 5.49 11.05
C SER A 74 -0.05 6.96 10.80
N LEU A 75 -1.31 7.22 10.46
CA LEU A 75 -1.89 8.54 10.27
C LEU A 75 -2.93 8.83 11.35
N ILE A 76 -2.67 9.84 12.18
CA ILE A 76 -3.50 10.18 13.34
C ILE A 76 -4.45 11.33 12.99
N GLY A 77 -5.70 11.24 13.46
CA GLY A 77 -6.66 12.36 13.47
C GLY A 77 -7.51 12.56 12.22
N TYR A 78 -7.31 11.77 11.16
CA TYR A 78 -8.03 11.93 9.88
C TYR A 78 -8.92 10.74 9.50
N ALA A 79 -9.12 9.80 10.42
CA ALA A 79 -10.00 8.65 10.23
C ALA A 79 -11.45 9.09 10.00
N ILE A 80 -12.07 8.52 8.98
CA ILE A 80 -13.48 8.78 8.61
C ILE A 80 -14.38 7.57 8.77
N GLY A 81 -13.77 6.39 8.95
CA GLY A 81 -14.45 5.14 9.20
C GLY A 81 -13.45 3.99 9.23
N SER A 82 -13.94 2.82 9.60
CA SER A 82 -13.17 1.58 9.59
C SER A 82 -14.01 0.45 9.00
N LYS A 83 -13.33 -0.52 8.42
CA LYS A 83 -13.92 -1.72 7.81
C LYS A 83 -13.07 -2.94 8.16
N TYR A 84 -13.65 -4.11 7.96
CA TYR A 84 -12.88 -5.33 7.86
C TYR A 84 -12.24 -5.44 6.47
N SER A 85 -11.03 -5.98 6.40
CA SER A 85 -10.38 -6.34 5.14
C SER A 85 -9.45 -7.53 5.33
N ASP A 86 -9.41 -8.42 4.34
CA ASP A 86 -8.50 -9.58 4.36
C ASP A 86 -7.06 -9.19 4.03
N THR A 87 -6.89 -8.15 3.22
CA THR A 87 -5.59 -7.69 2.70
C THR A 87 -5.53 -6.17 2.61
N LEU A 88 -4.32 -5.61 2.54
CA LEU A 88 -4.11 -4.19 2.25
C LEU A 88 -4.78 -3.75 0.93
N ILE A 89 -4.77 -4.61 -0.10
CA ILE A 89 -5.43 -4.32 -1.37
C ILE A 89 -6.94 -4.23 -1.18
N ASN A 90 -7.55 -5.16 -0.45
CA ASN A 90 -8.97 -5.09 -0.15
C ASN A 90 -9.34 -3.84 0.69
N CYS A 91 -8.45 -3.43 1.59
CA CYS A 91 -8.60 -2.18 2.33
C CYS A 91 -8.59 -0.94 1.41
N LEU A 92 -7.70 -0.91 0.42
CA LEU A 92 -7.69 0.12 -0.63
C LEU A 92 -8.95 0.08 -1.50
N GLU A 93 -9.45 -1.11 -1.84
CA GLU A 93 -10.73 -1.26 -2.56
C GLU A 93 -11.90 -0.69 -1.75
N ASN A 94 -11.95 -0.92 -0.43
CA ASN A 94 -12.94 -0.31 0.46
C ASN A 94 -12.88 1.22 0.46
N CYS A 95 -11.67 1.79 0.44
CA CYS A 95 -11.45 3.23 0.29
C CYS A 95 -11.99 3.75 -1.05
N TRP A 96 -11.75 3.02 -2.14
CA TRP A 96 -12.27 3.36 -3.47
C TRP A 96 -13.80 3.24 -3.54
N LEU A 97 -14.40 2.17 -3.00
CA LEU A 97 -15.85 2.00 -2.95
C LEU A 97 -16.51 3.18 -2.22
N LEU A 98 -15.93 3.59 -1.08
CA LEU A 98 -16.43 4.75 -0.32
C LEU A 98 -16.45 6.04 -1.16
N ASN A 99 -15.48 6.20 -2.07
CA ASN A 99 -15.41 7.35 -2.98
C ASN A 99 -16.48 7.34 -4.07
N ASN A 100 -16.99 6.17 -4.45
CA ASN A 100 -17.98 5.99 -5.52
C ASN A 100 -19.41 5.85 -4.99
N ASP A 101 -19.61 5.82 -3.67
CA ASP A 101 -20.95 5.88 -3.08
C ASP A 101 -21.53 7.30 -3.23
N GLU A 102 -22.56 7.43 -4.06
CA GLU A 102 -23.26 8.70 -4.34
C GLU A 102 -23.93 9.31 -3.10
N ASN A 103 -24.28 8.48 -2.11
CA ASN A 103 -24.91 8.95 -0.88
C ASN A 103 -23.90 9.41 0.18
N ASN A 104 -22.60 9.28 -0.10
CA ASN A 104 -21.55 9.56 0.86
C ASN A 104 -20.73 10.82 0.49
N ASN A 105 -20.79 11.80 1.40
CA ASN A 105 -20.06 13.06 1.27
C ASN A 105 -18.58 12.97 1.71
N LYS A 106 -18.16 11.86 2.33
CA LYS A 106 -16.78 11.67 2.79
C LYS A 106 -15.95 11.00 1.70
N LYS A 107 -14.81 11.59 1.33
CA LYS A 107 -13.85 11.00 0.39
C LYS A 107 -12.66 10.40 1.14
N CYS A 108 -12.34 9.15 0.86
CA CYS A 108 -11.16 8.47 1.35
C CYS A 108 -9.95 8.75 0.44
N LYS A 109 -8.81 9.11 1.04
CA LYS A 109 -7.56 9.44 0.34
C LYS A 109 -6.39 8.52 0.72
N SER A 110 -6.46 7.89 1.89
CA SER A 110 -5.45 6.93 2.33
C SER A 110 -6.04 5.89 3.27
N VAL A 111 -5.32 4.80 3.46
CA VAL A 111 -5.72 3.72 4.37
C VAL A 111 -4.60 3.34 5.32
N MET A 112 -4.97 2.77 6.45
CA MET A 112 -4.08 2.00 7.31
C MET A 112 -4.64 0.59 7.45
N PHE A 113 -3.80 -0.42 7.25
CA PHE A 113 -4.17 -1.82 7.35
C PHE A 113 -3.36 -2.48 8.47
N TYR A 114 -4.06 -2.95 9.50
CA TYR A 114 -3.49 -3.62 10.66
C TYR A 114 -3.56 -5.13 10.46
N TYR A 115 -2.41 -5.80 10.49
CA TYR A 115 -2.31 -7.23 10.20
C TYR A 115 -2.75 -8.11 11.37
N GLU A 116 -2.38 -7.71 12.59
CA GLU A 116 -2.55 -8.54 13.79
C GLU A 116 -3.94 -8.45 14.39
N GLU A 117 -4.70 -7.39 14.09
CA GLU A 117 -6.08 -7.29 14.58
C GLU A 117 -6.92 -8.48 14.11
N ASN A 118 -6.64 -9.01 12.90
CA ASN A 118 -7.29 -10.19 12.30
C ASN A 118 -7.12 -11.50 13.07
N LEU A 119 -6.12 -11.63 13.95
CA LEU A 119 -5.76 -12.89 14.60
C LEU A 119 -6.64 -13.24 15.81
N ASN A 120 -7.38 -12.28 16.36
CA ASN A 120 -8.10 -12.44 17.62
C ASN A 120 -9.61 -12.75 17.47
N ASN A 121 -10.07 -13.22 16.30
CA ASN A 121 -11.47 -13.55 16.00
C ASN A 121 -12.52 -12.43 16.26
N ASN A 122 -12.07 -11.20 16.51
CA ASN A 122 -12.89 -10.02 16.80
C ASN A 122 -12.51 -8.80 15.93
N ALA A 123 -11.69 -9.00 14.90
CA ALA A 123 -11.23 -7.96 14.00
C ALA A 123 -12.35 -7.50 13.08
N GLN A 124 -13.25 -6.66 13.56
CA GLN A 124 -14.28 -6.09 12.70
C GLN A 124 -13.78 -4.84 11.95
N HIS A 125 -12.60 -4.32 12.31
CA HIS A 125 -12.16 -2.96 11.95
C HIS A 125 -10.65 -2.79 11.70
N ASN A 126 -9.99 -3.76 11.06
CA ASN A 126 -8.54 -3.72 10.79
C ASN A 126 -8.11 -2.83 9.61
N CYS A 127 -9.07 -2.27 8.88
CA CYS A 127 -8.84 -1.32 7.79
C CYS A 127 -9.39 0.06 8.18
N ILE A 128 -8.51 1.02 8.44
CA ILE A 128 -8.87 2.40 8.76
C ILE A 128 -8.83 3.25 7.51
N LEU A 129 -9.94 3.93 7.21
CA LEU A 129 -10.10 4.81 6.05
C LEU A 129 -9.89 6.26 6.48
N ASN A 130 -9.07 7.01 5.75
CA ASN A 130 -8.72 8.39 6.10
C ASN A 130 -9.15 9.39 5.04
N SER A 131 -9.56 10.58 5.47
CA SER A 131 -9.96 11.68 4.58
C SER A 131 -8.80 12.45 3.95
N LEU A 132 -7.62 12.37 4.54
CA LEU A 132 -6.39 13.02 4.08
C LEU A 132 -5.28 12.00 3.85
N ASN A 133 -4.21 12.44 3.19
CA ASN A 133 -2.97 11.68 3.05
C ASN A 133 -1.81 12.43 3.73
N HIS A 134 -0.67 11.76 3.90
CA HIS A 134 0.51 12.32 4.58
C HIS A 134 1.15 13.52 3.85
N GLN A 135 0.85 13.72 2.56
CA GLN A 135 1.48 14.77 1.75
C GLN A 135 0.92 16.17 2.05
N ASN A 136 -0.29 16.25 2.61
CA ASN A 136 -1.05 17.50 2.76
C ASN A 136 -1.33 17.87 4.22
N ILE A 137 -0.56 17.34 5.16
CA ILE A 137 -0.79 17.50 6.60
C ILE A 137 0.52 17.83 7.33
N PRO A 138 0.44 18.35 8.57
CA PRO A 138 1.62 18.51 9.41
C PRO A 138 2.27 17.15 9.73
N SER A 139 3.61 17.11 9.71
CA SER A 139 4.40 15.87 9.83
C SER A 139 4.18 15.12 11.15
N ASN A 140 3.81 15.82 12.23
CA ASN A 140 3.55 15.21 13.54
C ASN A 140 2.30 14.30 13.57
N TYR A 141 1.48 14.31 12.52
CA TYR A 141 0.34 13.40 12.38
C TYR A 141 0.66 12.12 11.59
N PHE A 142 1.82 12.06 10.93
CA PHE A 142 2.29 10.89 10.20
C PHE A 142 3.49 10.27 10.93
N VAL A 143 3.19 9.28 11.75
CA VAL A 143 4.10 8.78 12.79
C VAL A 143 4.63 7.39 12.47
N ASP A 144 5.81 7.08 13.00
CA ASP A 144 6.30 5.71 13.07
C ASP A 144 5.45 4.89 14.05
N GLU A 145 5.10 3.68 13.63
CA GLU A 145 4.45 2.67 14.46
C GLU A 145 5.47 1.57 14.77
N ASN A 146 5.54 1.14 16.04
CA ASN A 146 6.51 0.14 16.48
C ASN A 146 5.86 -1.01 17.27
N GLU A 147 4.63 -0.83 17.74
CA GLU A 147 3.97 -1.78 18.63
C GLU A 147 3.07 -2.74 17.85
N VAL A 148 2.47 -2.29 16.74
CA VAL A 148 1.51 -3.07 15.96
C VAL A 148 1.93 -3.13 14.49
N LEU A 149 1.79 -4.30 13.86
CA LEU A 149 2.04 -4.45 12.44
C LEU A 149 0.99 -3.72 11.60
N VAL A 150 1.39 -2.58 11.05
CA VAL A 150 0.55 -1.72 10.20
C VAL A 150 1.24 -1.34 8.90
N ASP A 151 0.46 -1.25 7.83
CA ASP A 151 0.85 -0.57 6.60
C ASP A 151 -0.05 0.63 6.32
N TYR A 152 0.57 1.76 6.04
CA TYR A 152 -0.11 2.92 5.49
C TYR A 152 0.01 2.92 3.96
N ALA A 153 -1.08 3.18 3.24
CA ALA A 153 -1.05 3.25 1.79
C ALA A 153 -1.89 4.38 1.19
N ILE A 154 -1.42 4.91 0.06
CA ILE A 154 -2.09 5.95 -0.72
C ILE A 154 -2.18 5.60 -2.20
N PHE A 155 -3.26 6.06 -2.83
CA PHE A 155 -3.31 6.22 -4.27
C PHE A 155 -2.54 7.47 -4.66
N THR A 156 -1.65 7.38 -5.65
CA THR A 156 -1.22 8.61 -6.31
C THR A 156 -2.28 9.05 -7.30
N LYS A 157 -2.82 10.24 -7.09
CA LYS A 157 -3.14 11.13 -8.22
C LYS A 157 -1.89 11.99 -8.38
N LEU A 158 -1.22 11.91 -9.53
CA LEU A 158 -0.18 12.88 -9.89
C LEU A 158 -0.84 14.27 -9.91
N TYR A 159 -0.80 15.00 -8.79
CA TYR A 159 -0.98 16.44 -8.78
C TYR A 159 0.35 17.10 -9.19
N TRP A 160 0.85 16.72 -10.37
CA TRP A 160 1.92 17.44 -11.07
C TRP A 160 1.36 17.91 -12.41
N ARG A 161 0.33 18.75 -12.33
CA ARG A 161 -0.05 19.68 -13.39
C ARG A 161 -0.51 20.99 -12.74
N LYS A 162 0.46 21.88 -12.53
CA LYS A 162 0.35 23.29 -12.89
C LYS A 162 1.68 23.69 -13.51
#